data_AF-A0A6J6C3T1-F1
#
_entry.id   AF-A0A6J6C3T1-F1
#
_cell.length_a   1.000
_cell.length_b   1.000
_cell.length_c   1.000
_cell.angle_alpha   90.00
_cell.angle_beta   90.00
_cell.angle_gamma   90.00
#
_symmetry.space_group_name_H-M   'P 1'
#
loop_
_entity.id
_entity.type
_entity.pdbx_description
1 polymer ?
#
loop_
_entity_poly.entity_id
_entity_poly.type
_entity_poly.pdbx_seq_one_letter_code
_entity_poly.pdbx_strand_id
1 'polypeptide(L)'
;MRIEKPAKPSREFIAPSDLTFGFSTCKRCIWIKYWFSLELKKDFPLVKTLSTVQEEHFRRAPMPSIDPSLAPGTIKQWGQWLKSKNIVVNGVETPWKLRGIYDLLGHYEDGTVGIIDCKVSDSDKDSGAFYSPQLEAYAFMLENPLTGKAFPVSTMGLLVWNLGGVAQTRPNEFVTNDMGFGVHQKYIPVERNPAALQSLLADFIAVLDGDCPDAGPECHACNYLENRTALEK
;
A
#
# COMPACT_ATOMS: atom_id res chain seq x y z
N MET A 1 -24.02 17.49 -14.13
CA MET A 1 -23.50 18.38 -13.08
C MET A 1 -22.02 18.59 -13.32
N ARG A 2 -21.54 19.84 -13.44
CA ARG A 2 -20.12 20.14 -13.64
C ARG A 2 -19.46 20.31 -12.27
N ILE A 3 -18.38 19.57 -12.00
CA ILE A 3 -17.65 19.68 -10.73
C ILE A 3 -16.71 20.89 -10.85
N GLU A 4 -16.88 21.90 -9.99
CA GLU A 4 -15.98 23.06 -9.94
C GLU A 4 -14.73 22.72 -9.13
N LYS A 5 -13.58 22.65 -9.80
CA LYS A 5 -12.29 22.36 -9.18
C LYS A 5 -11.88 23.51 -8.22
N PRO A 6 -11.58 23.23 -6.94
CA PRO A 6 -11.12 24.27 -6.03
C PRO A 6 -9.70 24.72 -6.37
N ALA A 7 -9.29 25.89 -5.89
CA ALA A 7 -7.96 26.47 -6.18
C ALA A 7 -6.79 25.66 -5.60
N LYS A 8 -7.04 24.85 -4.56
CA LYS A 8 -6.04 23.98 -3.91
C LYS A 8 -6.65 22.61 -3.65
N PRO A 9 -5.86 21.52 -3.74
CA PRO A 9 -6.36 20.20 -3.43
C PRO A 9 -6.55 20.04 -1.92
N SER A 10 -7.55 19.24 -1.53
CA SER A 10 -7.79 18.88 -0.12
C SER A 10 -6.74 17.92 0.44
N ARG A 11 -5.96 17.27 -0.43
CA ARG A 11 -4.83 16.40 -0.07
C ARG A 11 -3.57 16.86 -0.76
N GLU A 12 -2.44 16.74 -0.09
CA GLU A 12 -1.10 17.03 -0.64
C GLU A 12 -0.23 15.77 -0.77
N PHE A 13 -0.67 14.67 -0.14
CA PHE A 13 0.09 13.43 -0.06
C PHE A 13 -0.61 12.31 -0.82
N ILE A 14 0.11 11.72 -1.76
CA ILE A 14 -0.25 10.51 -2.49
C ILE A 14 0.00 9.29 -1.60
N ALA A 15 -1.01 8.44 -1.45
CA ALA A 15 -0.90 7.20 -0.69
C ALA A 15 -0.39 6.05 -1.60
N PRO A 16 0.56 5.20 -1.15
CA PRO A 16 1.02 4.05 -1.91
C PRO A 16 -0.10 3.11 -2.39
N SER A 17 -1.13 2.90 -1.57
CA SER A 17 -2.28 2.07 -1.94
C SER A 17 -3.14 2.69 -3.06
N ASP A 18 -3.14 4.02 -3.22
CA ASP A 18 -3.85 4.66 -4.33
C ASP A 18 -3.15 4.39 -5.68
N LEU A 19 -1.83 4.19 -5.67
CA LEU A 19 -1.06 3.82 -6.87
C LEU A 19 -1.39 2.39 -7.33
N THR A 20 -1.58 1.47 -6.37
CA THR A 20 -1.90 0.06 -6.65
C THR A 20 -3.38 -0.13 -7.00
N PHE A 21 -4.28 0.36 -6.14
CA PHE A 21 -5.71 0.04 -6.22
C PHE A 21 -6.54 1.17 -6.81
N GLY A 22 -6.31 2.40 -6.35
CA GLY A 22 -7.19 3.51 -6.65
C GLY A 22 -7.10 3.94 -8.12
N PHE A 23 -5.88 4.12 -8.61
CA PHE A 23 -5.60 4.63 -9.96
C PHE A 23 -6.07 3.68 -11.05
N SER A 24 -5.88 2.37 -10.83
CA SER A 24 -6.31 1.31 -11.74
C SER A 24 -7.84 1.14 -11.75
N THR A 25 -8.53 1.47 -10.66
CA THR A 25 -9.99 1.33 -10.55
C THR A 25 -10.74 2.46 -11.25
N CYS A 26 -10.48 3.73 -10.90
CA CYS A 26 -11.20 4.86 -11.48
C CYS A 26 -10.47 6.20 -11.28
N LYS A 27 -10.01 6.79 -12.38
CA LYS A 27 -9.31 8.09 -12.40
C LYS A 27 -10.18 9.23 -11.86
N ARG A 28 -11.48 9.26 -12.16
CA ARG A 28 -12.42 10.26 -11.61
C ARG A 28 -12.54 10.16 -10.11
N CYS A 29 -12.68 8.96 -9.55
CA CYS A 29 -12.76 8.76 -8.10
C CYS A 29 -11.46 9.19 -7.41
N ILE A 30 -10.30 8.88 -8.00
CA ILE A 30 -9.01 9.38 -7.49
C ILE A 30 -8.98 10.90 -7.53
N TRP A 31 -9.32 11.53 -8.65
CA TRP A 31 -9.32 12.98 -8.75
C TRP A 31 -10.22 13.63 -7.68
N ILE A 32 -11.44 13.13 -7.50
CA ILE A 32 -12.38 13.59 -6.47
C ILE A 32 -11.80 13.39 -5.06
N LYS A 33 -11.18 12.24 -4.78
CA LYS A 33 -10.55 11.96 -3.48
C LYS A 33 -9.48 12.98 -3.14
N TYR A 34 -8.66 13.41 -4.09
CA TYR A 34 -7.56 14.33 -3.82
C TYR A 34 -8.00 15.79 -3.78
N TRP A 35 -8.92 16.21 -4.67
CA TRP A 35 -9.39 17.59 -4.71
C TRP A 35 -10.47 17.90 -3.66
N PHE A 36 -11.25 16.91 -3.22
CA PHE A 36 -12.38 17.12 -2.32
C PHE A 36 -12.32 16.30 -1.03
N SER A 37 -11.32 15.43 -0.86
CA SER A 37 -11.27 14.47 0.27
C SER A 37 -12.52 13.59 0.36
N LEU A 38 -13.19 13.38 -0.77
CA LEU A 38 -14.40 12.57 -0.86
C LEU A 38 -14.05 11.18 -1.42
N GLU A 39 -14.28 10.15 -0.61
CA GLU A 39 -14.12 8.75 -1.00
C GLU A 39 -15.17 7.89 -0.31
N LEU A 40 -15.57 6.79 -0.97
CA LEU A 40 -16.39 5.77 -0.33
C LEU A 40 -15.54 5.04 0.70
N LYS A 41 -15.91 5.16 1.98
CA LYS A 41 -15.25 4.40 3.05
C LYS A 41 -15.56 2.92 2.89
N LYS A 42 -14.51 2.11 2.87
CA LYS A 42 -14.63 0.65 2.99
C LYS A 42 -14.24 0.27 4.42
N ASP A 43 -15.05 -0.54 5.08
CA ASP A 43 -14.77 -1.05 6.43
C ASP A 43 -14.53 -2.56 6.39
N PHE A 44 -13.38 -3.00 6.89
CA PHE A 44 -12.92 -4.40 6.87
C PHE A 44 -12.31 -4.77 8.23
N PRO A 45 -13.10 -4.80 9.31
CA PRO A 45 -12.58 -4.88 10.68
C PRO A 45 -11.77 -6.16 10.94
N LEU A 46 -12.20 -7.31 10.41
CA LEU A 46 -11.51 -8.58 10.63
C LEU A 46 -10.15 -8.64 9.92
N VAL A 47 -10.07 -8.19 8.67
CA VAL A 47 -8.82 -8.18 7.88
C VAL A 47 -7.77 -7.31 8.57
N LYS A 48 -8.18 -6.17 9.12
CA LYS A 48 -7.28 -5.28 9.88
C LYS A 48 -6.69 -5.99 11.10
N THR A 49 -7.52 -6.69 11.88
CA THR A 49 -7.04 -7.46 13.05
C THR A 49 -6.05 -8.54 12.63
N LEU A 50 -6.35 -9.30 11.57
CA LEU A 50 -5.47 -10.36 11.08
C LEU A 50 -4.11 -9.80 10.61
N SER A 51 -4.10 -8.68 9.86
CA SER A 51 -2.87 -8.00 9.46
C SER A 51 -2.05 -7.56 10.67
N THR A 52 -2.70 -6.96 11.67
CA THR A 52 -2.03 -6.48 12.88
C THR A 52 -1.34 -7.62 13.63
N VAL A 53 -2.01 -8.76 13.78
CA VAL A 53 -1.44 -9.96 14.44
C VAL A 53 -0.29 -10.55 13.63
N GLN A 54 -0.41 -10.59 12.29
CA GLN A 54 0.67 -11.03 11.41
C GLN A 54 1.91 -10.14 11.56
N GLU A 55 1.75 -8.83 11.49
CA GLU A 55 2.83 -7.87 11.69
C GLU A 55 3.49 -8.04 13.06
N GLU A 56 2.69 -8.21 14.11
CA GLU A 56 3.16 -8.42 15.48
C GLU A 56 4.04 -9.64 15.64
N HIS A 57 3.66 -10.75 14.99
CA HIS A 57 4.41 -12.00 15.03
C HIS A 57 5.85 -11.84 14.51
N PHE A 58 6.06 -10.99 13.51
CA PHE A 58 7.38 -10.80 12.88
C PHE A 58 8.18 -9.61 13.41
N ARG A 59 7.68 -8.87 14.41
CA ARG A 59 8.46 -7.81 15.05
C ARG A 59 9.72 -8.41 15.69
N ARG A 60 10.90 -7.85 15.36
CA ARG A 60 12.21 -8.33 15.82
C ARG A 60 12.62 -9.71 15.29
N ALA A 61 11.88 -10.27 14.34
CA ALA A 61 12.26 -11.53 13.71
C ALA A 61 13.54 -11.37 12.87
N PRO A 62 14.41 -12.39 12.82
CA PRO A 62 15.47 -12.46 11.82
C PRO A 62 14.88 -12.46 10.40
N MET A 63 15.50 -11.75 9.46
CA MET A 63 15.05 -11.75 8.06
C MET A 63 14.96 -13.16 7.45
N PRO A 64 15.94 -14.07 7.68
CA PRO A 64 15.85 -15.44 7.17
C PRO A 64 14.74 -16.31 7.79
N SER A 65 14.10 -15.88 8.89
CA SER A 65 12.94 -16.60 9.44
C SER A 65 11.62 -16.24 8.74
N ILE A 66 11.59 -15.17 7.96
CA ILE A 66 10.48 -14.84 7.07
C ILE A 66 10.56 -15.73 5.82
N ASP A 67 11.74 -15.76 5.20
CA ASP A 67 12.07 -16.63 4.07
C ASP A 67 13.59 -16.87 4.00
N PRO A 68 14.05 -18.12 3.77
CA PRO A 68 15.48 -18.44 3.71
C PRO A 68 16.27 -17.72 2.61
N SER A 69 15.60 -17.16 1.59
CA SER A 69 16.27 -16.38 0.53
C SER A 69 16.69 -14.98 0.95
N LEU A 70 16.18 -14.48 2.08
CA LEU A 70 16.54 -13.15 2.60
C LEU A 70 17.91 -13.18 3.29
N ALA A 71 18.73 -12.18 3.00
CA ALA A 71 20.05 -12.03 3.61
C ALA A 71 19.97 -11.83 5.16
N PRO A 72 21.07 -12.09 5.89
CA PRO A 72 21.14 -11.85 7.33
C PRO A 72 20.75 -10.41 7.71
N GLY A 73 19.82 -10.30 8.65
CA GLY A 73 19.24 -9.04 9.09
C GLY A 73 18.15 -9.25 10.13
N THR A 74 17.54 -8.16 10.60
CA THR A 74 16.46 -8.22 11.60
C THR A 74 15.41 -7.16 11.33
N ILE A 75 14.13 -7.47 11.54
CA ILE A 75 13.05 -6.49 11.55
C ILE A 75 13.24 -5.54 12.74
N LYS A 76 13.58 -4.26 12.51
CA LYS A 76 13.83 -3.28 13.58
C LYS A 76 12.79 -2.17 13.66
N GLN A 77 12.00 -1.96 12.61
CA GLN A 77 10.97 -0.93 12.57
C GLN A 77 9.69 -1.50 11.93
N TRP A 78 8.54 -0.97 12.33
CA TRP A 78 7.23 -1.45 11.89
C TRP A 78 6.16 -0.37 12.11
N GLY A 79 5.17 -0.30 11.22
CA GLY A 79 3.99 0.54 11.38
C GLY A 79 4.28 2.05 11.49
N GLN A 80 5.40 2.54 10.98
CA GLN A 80 5.77 3.96 11.05
C GLN A 80 5.37 4.72 9.79
N TRP A 81 5.07 6.01 9.96
CA TRP A 81 4.77 6.89 8.83
C TRP A 81 6.03 7.24 8.05
N LEU A 82 5.98 7.04 6.73
CA LEU A 82 6.92 7.58 5.76
C LEU A 82 6.33 8.78 5.06
N LYS A 83 7.18 9.76 4.76
CA LYS A 83 6.86 10.94 3.95
C LYS A 83 8.03 11.23 3.02
N SER A 84 7.80 11.36 1.73
CA SER A 84 8.86 11.81 0.80
C SER A 84 8.95 13.33 0.76
N LYS A 85 10.08 13.81 0.22
CA LYS A 85 10.14 15.12 -0.44
C LYS A 85 9.16 15.19 -1.61
N ASN A 86 9.02 16.39 -2.17
CA ASN A 86 8.23 16.61 -3.38
C ASN A 86 8.66 15.67 -4.51
N ILE A 87 7.68 15.18 -5.26
CA ILE A 87 7.90 14.31 -6.41
C ILE A 87 8.37 15.19 -7.57
N VAL A 88 9.41 14.76 -8.27
CA VAL A 88 9.94 15.44 -9.46
C VAL A 88 9.46 14.70 -10.70
N VAL A 89 8.76 15.40 -11.59
CA VAL A 89 8.28 14.86 -12.88
C VAL A 89 8.94 15.65 -14.00
N ASN A 90 9.63 14.97 -14.92
CA ASN A 90 10.34 15.61 -16.04
C ASN A 90 11.28 16.76 -15.63
N GLY A 91 11.96 16.60 -14.48
CA GLY A 91 12.87 17.62 -13.93
C GLY A 91 12.18 18.79 -13.22
N VAL A 92 10.84 18.80 -13.13
CA VAL A 92 10.07 19.83 -12.44
C VAL A 92 9.55 19.30 -11.11
N GLU A 93 9.80 20.05 -10.04
CA GLU A 93 9.28 19.74 -8.70
C GLU A 93 7.78 20.02 -8.64
N THR A 94 6.99 18.99 -8.32
CA THR A 94 5.54 19.07 -8.17
C THR A 94 5.16 19.41 -6.74
N PRO A 95 3.95 19.93 -6.43
CA PRO A 95 3.51 20.11 -5.05
C PRO A 95 3.20 18.78 -4.33
N TRP A 96 3.15 17.66 -5.06
CA TRP A 96 2.76 16.36 -4.57
C TRP A 96 3.90 15.64 -3.85
N LYS A 97 3.58 14.95 -2.77
CA LYS A 97 4.50 14.12 -1.96
C LYS A 97 3.90 12.74 -1.77
N LEU A 98 4.70 11.73 -1.44
CA LEU A 98 4.20 10.43 -0.99
C LEU A 98 4.07 10.42 0.55
N ARG A 99 3.02 9.75 1.05
CA ARG A 99 2.89 9.41 2.47
C ARG A 99 2.20 8.07 2.64
N GLY A 100 2.79 7.18 3.43
CA GLY A 100 2.19 5.89 3.77
C GLY A 100 2.74 5.33 5.08
N ILE A 101 2.17 4.20 5.52
CA ILE A 101 2.65 3.41 6.64
C ILE A 101 3.09 2.07 6.06
N TYR A 102 4.35 1.69 6.25
CA TYR A 102 4.81 0.35 5.90
C TYR A 102 4.56 -0.60 7.07
N ASP A 103 4.44 -1.89 6.76
CA ASP A 103 4.17 -2.92 7.75
C ASP A 103 5.44 -3.25 8.54
N LEU A 104 6.46 -3.82 7.88
CA LEU A 104 7.73 -4.21 8.51
C LEU A 104 8.95 -3.73 7.70
N LEU A 105 9.99 -3.28 8.40
CA LEU A 105 11.27 -2.89 7.82
C LEU A 105 12.43 -3.67 8.45
N GLY A 106 13.03 -4.50 7.61
CA GLY A 106 14.25 -5.25 7.90
C GLY A 106 15.49 -4.39 7.73
N HIS A 107 16.43 -4.49 8.67
CA HIS A 107 17.76 -3.92 8.53
C HIS A 107 18.74 -5.06 8.32
N TYR A 108 19.40 -5.05 7.16
CA TYR A 108 20.46 -5.98 6.82
C TYR A 108 21.77 -5.59 7.49
N GLU A 109 22.69 -6.55 7.60
CA GLU A 109 24.02 -6.34 8.18
C GLU A 109 24.90 -5.41 7.35
N ASP A 110 24.65 -5.31 6.04
CA ASP A 110 25.35 -4.40 5.12
C ASP A 110 24.89 -2.92 5.22
N GLY A 111 23.90 -2.65 6.08
CA GLY A 111 23.36 -1.31 6.32
C GLY A 111 22.22 -0.89 5.38
N THR A 112 21.85 -1.71 4.41
CA THR A 112 20.63 -1.53 3.60
C THR A 112 19.39 -2.01 4.34
N VAL A 113 18.21 -1.71 3.80
CA VAL A 113 16.93 -2.15 4.37
C VAL A 113 16.12 -2.98 3.38
N GLY A 114 15.29 -3.87 3.92
CA GLY A 114 14.32 -4.67 3.18
C GLY A 114 12.89 -4.34 3.62
N ILE A 115 11.99 -4.11 2.67
CA ILE A 115 10.57 -3.83 2.94
C ILE A 115 9.79 -5.15 2.91
N ILE A 116 9.04 -5.44 3.97
CA ILE A 116 8.11 -6.57 4.01
C ILE A 116 6.71 -6.03 4.26
N ASP A 117 5.84 -6.18 3.26
CA ASP A 117 4.45 -5.76 3.29
C ASP A 117 3.59 -7.00 3.55
N CYS A 118 2.93 -7.02 4.71
CA CYS A 118 2.13 -8.12 5.20
C CYS A 118 0.79 -8.16 4.48
N LYS A 119 0.35 -9.36 4.10
CA LYS A 119 -0.92 -9.58 3.42
C LYS A 119 -1.63 -10.76 4.05
N VAL A 120 -2.87 -10.55 4.44
CA VAL A 120 -3.80 -11.62 4.76
C VAL A 120 -4.83 -11.67 3.64
N SER A 121 -4.86 -12.79 2.92
CA SER A 121 -5.57 -12.91 1.66
C SER A 121 -6.26 -14.26 1.54
N ASP A 122 -7.32 -14.31 0.74
CA ASP A 122 -7.99 -15.54 0.32
C ASP A 122 -7.60 -15.95 -1.10
N SER A 123 -6.73 -15.18 -1.77
CA SER A 123 -6.43 -15.33 -3.18
C SER A 123 -5.00 -15.78 -3.44
N ASP A 124 -4.83 -16.81 -4.28
CA ASP A 124 -3.53 -17.16 -4.87
C ASP A 124 -3.05 -16.10 -5.89
N LYS A 125 -3.82 -15.01 -6.08
CA LYS A 125 -3.58 -13.96 -7.07
C LYS A 125 -2.70 -12.82 -6.56
N ASP A 126 -2.28 -12.84 -5.29
CA ASP A 126 -1.28 -11.90 -4.80
C ASP A 126 0.03 -12.11 -5.57
N SER A 127 0.22 -11.27 -6.58
CA SER A 127 1.41 -11.28 -7.41
C SER A 127 2.29 -10.10 -7.04
N GLY A 128 3.60 -10.30 -7.04
CA GLY A 128 4.56 -9.23 -6.80
C GLY A 128 4.37 -8.05 -7.74
N ALA A 129 4.00 -8.32 -9.00
CA ALA A 129 3.74 -7.29 -10.01
C ALA A 129 2.60 -6.34 -9.62
N PHE A 130 1.51 -6.86 -9.05
CA PHE A 130 0.36 -6.04 -8.67
C PHE A 130 0.68 -5.06 -7.54
N TYR A 131 1.44 -5.50 -6.53
CA TYR A 131 1.82 -4.66 -5.38
C TYR A 131 3.11 -3.87 -5.58
N SER A 132 3.82 -4.07 -6.68
CA SER A 132 5.07 -3.36 -7.00
C SER A 132 4.94 -1.84 -6.87
N PRO A 133 3.87 -1.16 -7.34
CA PRO A 133 3.72 0.29 -7.16
C PRO A 133 3.75 0.74 -5.70
N GLN A 134 3.08 0.02 -4.80
CA GLN A 134 3.02 0.34 -3.38
C GLN A 134 4.39 0.14 -2.72
N LEU A 135 5.03 -1.00 -2.96
CA LEU A 135 6.34 -1.31 -2.38
C LEU A 135 7.42 -0.35 -2.87
N GLU A 136 7.44 -0.05 -4.16
CA GLU A 136 8.40 0.89 -4.73
C GLU A 136 8.16 2.31 -4.21
N ALA A 137 6.91 2.71 -3.94
CA ALA A 137 6.61 4.00 -3.32
C ALA A 137 7.14 4.09 -1.87
N TYR A 138 7.11 3.00 -1.09
CA TYR A 138 7.79 2.95 0.20
C TYR A 138 9.31 3.08 0.05
N ALA A 139 9.89 2.36 -0.92
CA ALA A 139 11.33 2.46 -1.20
C ALA A 139 11.73 3.90 -1.58
N PHE A 140 10.96 4.55 -2.45
CA PHE A 140 11.17 5.95 -2.80
C PHE A 140 11.13 6.88 -1.58
N MET A 141 10.17 6.70 -0.66
CA MET A 141 10.09 7.51 0.55
C MET A 141 11.25 7.26 1.52
N LEU A 142 11.75 6.04 1.62
CA LEU A 142 12.91 5.68 2.45
C LEU A 142 14.21 6.25 1.88
N GLU A 143 14.34 6.27 0.56
CA GLU A 143 15.52 6.79 -0.14
C GLU A 143 15.49 8.33 -0.27
N ASN A 144 14.30 8.93 -0.27
CA ASN A 144 14.08 10.38 -0.43
C ASN A 144 13.17 10.98 0.66
N PRO A 145 13.51 10.80 1.95
CA PRO A 145 12.62 11.20 3.03
C PRO A 145 12.49 12.71 3.12
N LEU A 146 11.30 13.19 3.48
CA LEU A 146 11.04 14.60 3.79
C LEU A 146 11.92 15.08 4.94
N THR A 147 12.11 14.20 5.94
CA THR A 147 12.89 14.45 7.15
C THR A 147 13.58 13.17 7.60
N GLY A 148 14.76 13.29 8.21
CA GLY A 148 15.49 12.15 8.76
C GLY A 148 16.51 11.57 7.78
N LYS A 149 17.00 10.37 8.11
CA LYS A 149 18.05 9.68 7.35
C LYS A 149 17.44 8.91 6.18
N ALA A 150 18.08 9.00 5.01
CA ALA A 150 17.77 8.13 3.89
C ALA A 150 18.31 6.71 4.12
N PHE A 151 17.51 5.71 3.76
CA PHE A 151 17.87 4.30 3.82
C PHE A 151 17.84 3.71 2.41
N PRO A 152 18.98 3.21 1.88
CA PRO A 152 18.99 2.45 0.64
C PRO A 152 18.18 1.16 0.80
N VAL A 153 17.23 0.91 -0.10
CA VAL A 153 16.39 -0.29 -0.05
C VAL A 153 16.97 -1.34 -0.99
N SER A 154 17.42 -2.48 -0.47
CA SER A 154 18.02 -3.55 -1.28
C SER A 154 17.00 -4.59 -1.72
N THR A 155 15.97 -4.84 -0.91
CA THR A 155 14.93 -5.82 -1.22
C THR A 155 13.54 -5.28 -0.86
N MET A 156 12.53 -5.83 -1.51
CA MET A 156 11.14 -5.64 -1.13
C MET A 156 10.34 -6.90 -1.43
N GLY A 157 9.31 -7.18 -0.65
CA GLY A 157 8.48 -8.35 -0.87
C GLY A 157 7.20 -8.35 -0.07
N LEU A 158 6.32 -9.27 -0.44
CA LEU A 158 5.06 -9.53 0.26
C LEU A 158 5.24 -10.73 1.18
N LEU A 159 4.73 -10.63 2.40
CA LEU A 159 4.55 -11.76 3.29
C LEU A 159 3.07 -12.10 3.36
N VAL A 160 2.68 -13.13 2.62
CA VAL A 160 1.27 -13.52 2.45
C VAL A 160 0.92 -14.65 3.41
N TRP A 161 -0.15 -14.44 4.18
CA TRP A 161 -0.83 -15.46 4.99
C TRP A 161 -2.20 -15.75 4.37
N ASN A 162 -2.32 -16.94 3.78
CA ASN A 162 -3.60 -17.45 3.26
C ASN A 162 -4.28 -18.29 4.34
N LEU A 163 -5.55 -18.00 4.66
CA LEU A 163 -6.30 -18.82 5.62
C LEU A 163 -6.53 -20.22 5.04
N GLY A 164 -5.94 -21.23 5.69
CA GLY A 164 -5.99 -22.64 5.26
C GLY A 164 -7.17 -23.43 5.84
N GLY A 165 -7.97 -22.82 6.71
CA GLY A 165 -9.08 -23.47 7.41
C GLY A 165 -8.85 -23.58 8.92
N VAL A 166 -9.53 -24.53 9.56
CA VAL A 166 -9.40 -24.74 11.00
C VAL A 166 -8.23 -25.69 11.28
N ALA A 167 -7.38 -25.33 12.23
CA ALA A 167 -6.24 -26.12 12.69
C ALA A 167 -6.41 -26.48 14.16
N GLN A 168 -5.98 -27.69 14.54
CA GLN A 168 -5.87 -28.06 15.94
C GLN A 168 -4.80 -27.20 16.62
N THR A 169 -5.10 -26.74 17.83
CA THR A 169 -4.22 -25.94 18.66
C THR A 169 -4.15 -26.55 20.05
N ARG A 170 -3.37 -25.95 20.94
CA ARG A 170 -3.36 -26.29 22.37
C ARG A 170 -3.54 -25.00 23.16
N PRO A 171 -4.23 -25.04 24.31
CA PRO A 171 -4.38 -23.87 25.15
C PRO A 171 -3.03 -23.19 25.43
N ASN A 172 -2.99 -21.89 25.18
CA ASN A 172 -1.83 -21.03 25.41
C ASN A 172 -2.31 -19.61 25.75
N GLU A 173 -1.40 -18.64 25.83
CA GLU A 173 -1.75 -17.26 26.18
C GLU A 173 -2.70 -16.56 25.18
N PHE A 174 -2.82 -17.07 23.95
CA PHE A 174 -3.67 -16.53 22.89
C PHE A 174 -4.92 -17.38 22.59
N VAL A 175 -4.91 -18.66 22.94
CA VAL A 175 -5.96 -19.62 22.54
C VAL A 175 -6.44 -20.39 23.77
N THR A 176 -7.75 -20.42 24.02
CA THR A 176 -8.36 -21.15 25.16
C THR A 176 -8.96 -22.50 24.78
N ASN A 177 -9.27 -22.72 23.50
CA ASN A 177 -9.87 -23.95 22.98
C ASN A 177 -8.89 -24.70 22.08
N ASP A 178 -9.19 -25.96 21.76
CA ASP A 178 -8.31 -26.82 20.96
C ASP A 178 -8.33 -26.51 19.44
N MET A 179 -8.99 -25.43 19.02
CA MET A 179 -9.17 -25.08 17.60
C MET A 179 -8.85 -23.60 17.32
N GLY A 180 -8.10 -23.35 16.25
CA GLY A 180 -7.78 -22.01 15.74
C GLY A 180 -7.77 -21.96 14.21
N PHE A 181 -7.43 -20.82 13.63
CA PHE A 181 -7.25 -20.71 12.17
C PHE A 181 -5.83 -21.10 11.77
N GLY A 182 -5.71 -22.01 10.82
CA GLY A 182 -4.43 -22.32 10.17
C GLY A 182 -4.13 -21.31 9.06
N VAL A 183 -2.84 -21.00 8.87
CA VAL A 183 -2.36 -20.12 7.79
C VAL A 183 -1.30 -20.82 6.96
N HIS A 184 -1.36 -20.62 5.64
CA HIS A 184 -0.27 -20.91 4.73
C HIS A 184 0.55 -19.63 4.55
N GLN A 185 1.83 -19.69 4.91
CA GLN A 185 2.75 -18.58 4.72
C GLN A 185 3.49 -18.70 3.41
N LYS A 186 3.57 -17.59 2.68
CA LYS A 186 4.37 -17.47 1.46
C LYS A 186 5.04 -16.11 1.41
N TYR A 187 6.35 -16.10 1.22
CA TYR A 187 7.07 -14.89 0.84
C TYR A 187 7.10 -14.76 -0.69
N ILE A 188 6.84 -13.55 -1.19
CA ILE A 188 6.88 -13.24 -2.62
C ILE A 188 7.85 -12.08 -2.79
N PRO A 189 9.08 -12.32 -3.28
CA PRO A 189 10.00 -11.24 -3.60
C PRO A 189 9.42 -10.37 -4.72
N VAL A 190 9.61 -9.06 -4.63
CA VAL A 190 9.23 -8.11 -5.66
C VAL A 190 10.46 -7.37 -6.12
N GLU A 191 10.74 -7.44 -7.41
CA GLU A 191 11.90 -6.79 -8.01
C GLU A 191 11.75 -5.27 -8.03
N ARG A 192 12.81 -4.55 -7.64
CA ARG A 192 12.87 -3.08 -7.66
C ARG A 192 12.68 -2.58 -9.08
N ASN A 193 11.80 -1.61 -9.28
CA ASN A 193 11.65 -0.91 -10.55
C ASN A 193 11.33 0.58 -10.35
N PRO A 194 12.34 1.39 -9.95
CA PRO A 194 12.14 2.82 -9.73
C PRO A 194 11.64 3.57 -10.97
N ALA A 195 12.04 3.13 -12.17
CA ALA A 195 11.64 3.78 -13.43
C ALA A 195 10.14 3.59 -13.70
N ALA A 196 9.60 2.39 -13.47
CA ALA A 196 8.16 2.14 -13.59
C ALA A 196 7.35 2.97 -12.59
N LEU A 197 7.83 3.10 -11.34
CA LEU A 197 7.19 4.00 -10.38
C LEU A 197 7.21 5.45 -10.86
N GLN A 198 8.34 5.95 -11.37
CA GLN A 198 8.42 7.33 -11.88
C GLN A 198 7.44 7.58 -13.01
N SER A 199 7.30 6.64 -13.96
CA SER A 199 6.29 6.73 -15.02
C SER A 199 4.87 6.78 -14.45
N LEU A 200 4.57 5.90 -13.49
CA LEU A 200 3.25 5.85 -12.85
C LEU A 200 2.93 7.15 -12.09
N LEU A 201 3.90 7.69 -11.35
CA LEU A 201 3.74 8.97 -10.64
C LEU A 201 3.49 10.12 -11.61
N ALA A 202 4.18 10.16 -12.75
CA ALA A 202 3.95 11.16 -13.78
C ALA A 202 2.51 11.09 -14.32
N ASP A 203 2.03 9.89 -14.65
CA ASP A 203 0.65 9.67 -15.11
C ASP A 203 -0.38 10.03 -14.03
N PHE A 204 -0.12 9.63 -12.79
CA PHE A 204 -1.01 9.91 -11.66
C PHE A 204 -1.12 11.42 -11.40
N ILE A 205 0.01 12.12 -11.38
CA ILE A 205 0.06 13.58 -11.17
C ILE A 205 -0.59 14.31 -12.35
N ALA A 206 -0.37 13.87 -13.60
CA ALA A 206 -1.03 14.44 -14.76
C ALA A 206 -2.57 14.37 -14.65
N VAL A 207 -3.10 13.25 -14.12
CA VAL A 207 -4.54 13.13 -13.83
C VAL A 207 -4.95 14.12 -12.74
N LEU A 208 -4.22 14.24 -11.64
CA LEU A 208 -4.58 15.15 -10.55
C LEU A 208 -4.55 16.62 -10.98
N ASP A 209 -3.53 17.03 -11.74
CA ASP A 209 -3.36 18.42 -12.13
C ASP A 209 -4.32 18.83 -13.25
N GLY A 210 -4.82 17.88 -14.05
CA GLY A 210 -5.83 18.09 -15.09
C GLY A 210 -7.26 18.34 -14.59
N ASP A 211 -8.18 18.43 -15.54
CA ASP A 211 -9.62 18.51 -15.28
C ASP A 211 -10.16 17.19 -14.72
N CYS A 212 -11.34 17.25 -14.08
CA CYS A 212 -12.01 16.05 -13.57
C CYS A 212 -12.25 15.05 -14.71
N PRO A 213 -11.70 13.82 -14.64
CA PRO A 213 -11.95 12.79 -15.64
C PRO A 213 -13.42 12.39 -15.71
N ASP A 214 -13.81 11.79 -16.84
CA ASP A 214 -15.13 11.18 -17.01
C ASP A 214 -15.35 9.99 -16.06
N ALA A 215 -16.61 9.63 -15.83
CA ALA A 215 -16.93 8.42 -15.06
C ALA A 215 -16.30 7.18 -15.70
N GLY A 216 -15.72 6.32 -14.85
CA GLY A 216 -15.27 5.01 -15.30
C GLY A 216 -16.47 4.12 -15.61
N PRO A 217 -16.54 3.47 -16.78
CA PRO A 217 -17.73 2.71 -17.20
C PRO A 217 -18.05 1.53 -16.27
N GLU A 218 -17.02 0.88 -15.74
CA GLU A 218 -17.12 -0.25 -14.80
C GLU A 218 -17.01 0.20 -13.32
N CYS A 219 -16.99 1.50 -13.04
CA CYS A 219 -16.82 1.99 -11.69
C CYS A 219 -18.14 1.94 -10.92
N HIS A 220 -18.27 0.97 -10.01
CA HIS A 220 -19.46 0.83 -9.15
C HIS A 220 -19.86 2.13 -8.43
N ALA A 221 -18.89 2.92 -7.97
CA ALA A 221 -19.14 4.18 -7.28
C ALA A 221 -19.76 5.24 -8.21
N CYS A 222 -19.18 5.42 -9.40
CA CYS A 222 -19.72 6.34 -10.41
C CYS A 222 -21.11 5.89 -10.85
N ASN A 223 -21.27 4.61 -11.16
CA ASN A 223 -22.54 4.04 -11.62
C ASN A 223 -23.63 4.17 -10.54
N TYR A 224 -23.29 3.94 -9.26
CA TYR A 224 -24.22 4.15 -8.16
C TYR A 224 -24.68 5.61 -8.05
N LEU A 225 -23.75 6.57 -8.12
CA LEU A 225 -24.08 8.00 -8.02
C LEU A 225 -24.96 8.45 -9.19
N GLU A 226 -24.63 8.06 -10.42
CA GLU A 226 -25.41 8.42 -11.61
C GLU A 226 -26.84 7.87 -11.53
N ASN A 227 -26.98 6.58 -11.16
CA ASN A 227 -28.29 5.95 -10.97
C ASN A 227 -29.07 6.61 -9.82
N ARG A 228 -28.41 6.97 -8.72
CA ARG A 228 -29.08 7.63 -7.58
C ARG A 228 -29.58 9.01 -7.94
N THR A 229 -28.76 9.83 -8.61
CA THR A 229 -29.16 11.17 -9.07
C THR A 229 -30.33 11.11 -10.06
N ALA A 230 -30.40 10.08 -10.92
CA ALA A 230 -31.51 9.90 -11.85
C ALA A 230 -32.88 9.66 -11.17
N LEU A 231 -32.89 9.27 -9.88
CA LEU A 231 -34.11 9.11 -9.08
C LEU A 231 -34.64 10.44 -8.53
N GLU A 232 -33.78 11.45 -8.37
CA GLU A 232 -34.07 12.72 -7.71
C GLU A 232 -34.61 13.78 -8.68
N LYS A 233 -35.49 13.37 -9.61
CA LYS A 233 -36.09 14.24 -10.63
C LYS A 233 -36.77 15.49 -10.05
#